data_AF-A0AB32V252-F1
#
_entry.id   AF-A0AB32V252-F1
#
_cell.length_a   1.000
_cell.length_b   1.000
_cell.length_c   1.000
_cell.angle_alpha   90.00
_cell.angle_beta   90.00
_cell.angle_gamma   90.00
#
_symmetry.space_group_name_H-M   'P 1'
#
loop_
_entity.id
_entity.type
_entity.pdbx_description
1 polymer ?
#
loop_
_entity_poly.entity_id
_entity_poly.type
_entity_poly.pdbx_seq_one_letter_code
_entity_poly.pdbx_strand_id
1 'polypeptide(L)'
;METLAVLPLTQPPFLPSNPMNKDTGFPSWPCKQRSSYSSTRLNCQKMFVPGFGEASPEAKASKNLHNFFNYIAVKIVSAQLQSYNPEAYKELMEFLNTHSLNDGDKFCASLMRESSRHKSLALRILEVRSAYCKHDFEWDNLKRLASKMVDESNTKLMREYVLETSPATEKETGK
;
A
#
# COMPACT_ATOMS: atom_id res chain seq x y z
N MET A 1 -19.95 46.38 -52.49
CA MET A 1 -21.08 46.43 -51.54
C MET A 1 -20.72 45.46 -50.43
N GLU A 2 -19.91 45.84 -49.43
CA GLU A 2 -20.27 46.74 -48.29
C GLU A 2 -21.54 46.17 -47.63
N THR A 3 -21.57 45.65 -46.40
CA THR A 3 -21.11 46.30 -45.15
C THR A 3 -20.94 45.29 -44.00
N LEU A 4 -19.99 45.61 -43.10
CA LEU A 4 -19.75 44.98 -41.79
C LEU A 4 -20.66 45.60 -40.71
N ALA A 5 -21.05 44.84 -39.69
CA ALA A 5 -21.61 45.39 -38.46
C ALA A 5 -20.94 44.75 -37.23
N VAL A 6 -20.29 45.60 -36.44
CA VAL A 6 -19.52 45.34 -35.21
C VAL A 6 -20.45 45.47 -34.01
N LEU A 7 -20.33 44.58 -33.01
CA LEU A 7 -20.98 44.73 -31.70
C LEU A 7 -19.98 45.27 -30.66
N PRO A 8 -20.38 46.21 -29.79
CA PRO A 8 -19.44 46.91 -28.91
C PRO A 8 -19.25 46.23 -27.54
N LEU A 9 -18.02 46.38 -27.05
CA LEU A 9 -17.47 46.03 -25.75
C LEU A 9 -18.03 46.97 -24.66
N THR A 10 -18.48 46.45 -23.52
CA THR A 10 -18.90 47.27 -22.35
C THR A 10 -18.00 46.98 -21.15
N GLN A 11 -17.27 48.00 -20.68
CA GLN A 11 -16.49 48.03 -19.45
C GLN A 11 -17.32 48.63 -18.29
N PRO A 12 -17.14 48.19 -17.04
CA PRO A 12 -17.57 48.96 -15.87
C PRO A 12 -16.45 49.88 -15.31
N PRO A 13 -16.80 51.02 -14.67
CA PRO A 13 -15.87 52.10 -14.34
C PRO A 13 -15.24 52.01 -12.94
N PHE A 14 -14.16 52.79 -12.78
CA PHE A 14 -13.29 52.97 -11.61
C PHE A 14 -13.90 53.86 -10.48
N LEU A 15 -13.59 53.47 -9.22
CA LEU A 15 -13.39 54.13 -7.90
C LEU A 15 -13.86 55.60 -7.62
N PRO A 16 -14.18 55.94 -6.35
CA PRO A 16 -13.17 56.59 -5.47
C PRO A 16 -13.18 56.18 -3.97
N SER A 17 -12.17 56.71 -3.27
CA SER A 17 -11.56 56.42 -1.96
C SER A 17 -12.20 57.00 -0.68
N ASN A 18 -12.00 56.28 0.44
CA ASN A 18 -11.85 56.63 1.89
C ASN A 18 -12.31 58.01 2.46
N PRO A 19 -12.78 58.05 3.72
CA PRO A 19 -11.84 58.41 4.78
C PRO A 19 -11.94 57.67 6.12
N MET A 20 -10.77 57.67 6.75
CA MET A 20 -10.33 57.35 8.09
C MET A 20 -11.26 57.90 9.20
N ASN A 21 -11.55 57.10 10.23
CA ASN A 21 -11.88 57.60 11.56
C ASN A 21 -11.04 56.87 12.61
N LYS A 22 -10.27 57.65 13.35
CA LYS A 22 -9.54 57.25 14.55
C LYS A 22 -10.55 57.11 15.68
N ASP A 23 -10.42 56.08 16.51
CA ASP A 23 -10.55 56.30 17.94
C ASP A 23 -9.72 55.30 18.75
N THR A 24 -9.13 55.89 19.79
CA THR A 24 -8.18 55.41 20.78
C THR A 24 -8.70 54.28 21.67
N GLY A 25 -7.80 53.36 22.07
CA GLY A 25 -8.01 52.55 23.27
C GLY A 25 -7.29 51.20 23.30
N PHE A 26 -6.04 51.18 23.77
CA PHE A 26 -5.51 50.02 24.55
C PHE A 26 -5.85 50.30 26.03
N PRO A 27 -6.18 49.31 26.89
CA PRO A 27 -5.28 48.17 27.13
C PRO A 27 -5.96 46.84 27.55
N SER A 28 -5.09 45.88 27.90
CA SER A 28 -5.32 44.59 28.55
C SER A 28 -5.39 43.38 27.62
N TRP A 29 -4.29 42.62 27.63
CA TRP A 29 -4.25 41.23 27.18
C TRP A 29 -4.57 40.32 28.37
N PRO A 30 -5.71 39.61 28.37
CA PRO A 30 -5.78 38.31 29.02
C PRO A 30 -5.24 37.28 28.03
N CYS A 31 -4.20 36.55 28.45
CA CYS A 31 -3.72 35.35 27.79
C CYS A 31 -4.93 34.46 27.45
N LYS A 32 -5.29 34.38 26.16
CA LYS A 32 -6.34 33.47 25.70
C LYS A 32 -5.80 32.06 25.84
N GLN A 33 -6.25 31.38 26.90
CA GLN A 33 -6.16 29.94 27.02
C GLN A 33 -6.66 29.33 25.71
N ARG A 34 -5.76 28.63 25.02
CA ARG A 34 -6.07 27.87 23.82
C ARG A 34 -6.98 26.71 24.23
N SER A 35 -8.28 26.98 24.26
CA SER A 35 -9.30 25.94 24.28
C SER A 35 -9.31 25.27 22.92
N SER A 36 -8.57 24.18 22.83
CA SER A 36 -8.73 23.16 21.80
C SER A 36 -8.46 21.81 22.44
N TYR A 37 -9.28 21.48 23.45
CA TYR A 37 -9.59 20.11 23.80
C TYR A 37 -10.97 19.75 23.24
N SER A 38 -11.19 20.03 21.96
CA SER A 38 -12.06 19.18 21.17
C SER A 38 -11.29 17.89 20.89
N SER A 39 -11.16 17.08 21.94
CA SER A 39 -10.81 15.67 21.82
C SER A 39 -11.92 15.01 21.01
N THR A 40 -11.83 15.07 19.69
CA THR A 40 -12.33 13.98 18.88
C THR A 40 -11.58 12.76 19.37
N ARG A 41 -12.21 12.02 20.29
CA ARG A 41 -11.85 10.65 20.59
C ARG A 41 -12.04 9.86 19.29
N LEU A 42 -11.10 10.01 18.37
CA LEU A 42 -10.78 8.95 17.45
C LEU A 42 -10.47 7.77 18.36
N ASN A 43 -11.28 6.73 18.21
CA ASN A 43 -11.14 5.50 18.97
C ASN A 43 -9.76 4.90 18.64
N CYS A 44 -8.72 5.33 19.35
CA CYS A 44 -7.34 4.90 19.17
C CYS A 44 -7.16 3.51 19.79
N GLN A 45 -7.81 2.50 19.20
CA GLN A 45 -7.59 1.08 19.52
C GLN A 45 -6.28 0.55 18.91
N LYS A 46 -5.50 1.39 18.22
CA LYS A 46 -4.23 0.99 17.62
C LYS A 46 -3.15 0.95 18.69
N MET A 47 -2.56 -0.24 18.90
CA MET A 47 -1.41 -0.41 19.79
C MET A 47 -0.21 0.40 19.29
N PHE A 48 0.52 1.05 20.20
CA PHE A 48 1.79 1.69 19.89
C PHE A 48 2.84 0.61 19.58
N VAL A 49 3.56 0.79 18.47
CA VAL A 49 4.63 -0.10 18.06
C VAL A 49 5.98 0.59 18.31
N PRO A 50 6.71 0.26 19.40
CA PRO A 50 8.02 0.83 19.65
C PRO A 50 9.04 0.38 18.59
N GLY A 51 10.00 1.26 18.27
CA GLY A 51 11.17 0.91 17.43
C GLY A 51 10.99 1.00 15.91
N PHE A 52 9.85 1.49 15.41
CA PHE A 52 9.62 1.71 13.97
C PHE A 52 9.75 3.21 13.61
N GLY A 53 10.99 3.67 13.37
CA GLY A 53 11.29 5.08 13.06
C GLY A 53 11.33 5.46 11.57
N GLU A 54 11.40 4.48 10.65
CA GLU A 54 11.50 4.72 9.20
C GLU A 54 10.14 4.57 8.49
N ALA A 55 9.62 3.35 8.44
CA ALA A 55 8.35 2.99 7.81
C ALA A 55 7.52 2.15 8.77
N SER A 56 6.20 2.30 8.76
CA SER A 56 5.31 1.54 9.64
C SER A 56 5.36 0.03 9.31
N PRO A 57 5.03 -0.86 10.26
CA PRO A 57 4.93 -2.30 9.99
C PRO A 57 4.01 -2.61 8.80
N GLU A 58 2.90 -1.88 8.67
CA GLU A 58 1.95 -2.04 7.57
C GLU A 58 2.55 -1.60 6.23
N ALA A 59 3.35 -0.54 6.21
CA ALA A 59 4.07 -0.12 5.00
C ALA A 59 5.09 -1.18 4.56
N LYS A 60 5.82 -1.79 5.51
CA LYS A 60 6.74 -2.90 5.22
C LYS A 60 6.00 -4.14 4.69
N ALA A 61 4.89 -4.51 5.33
CA ALA A 61 4.04 -5.61 4.88
C ALA A 61 3.46 -5.35 3.48
N SER A 62 2.99 -4.13 3.22
CA SER A 62 2.49 -3.70 1.92
C SER A 62 3.57 -3.79 0.83
N LYS A 63 4.82 -3.38 1.12
CA LYS A 63 5.92 -3.52 0.17
C LYS A 63 6.23 -4.99 -0.15
N ASN A 64 6.16 -5.88 0.84
CA ASN A 64 6.30 -7.33 0.61
C ASN A 64 5.17 -7.88 -0.27
N LEU A 65 3.92 -7.49 -0.01
CA LEU A 65 2.77 -7.88 -0.83
C LEU A 65 2.88 -7.35 -2.25
N HIS A 66 3.35 -6.12 -2.44
CA HIS A 66 3.62 -5.54 -3.76
C HIS A 66 4.57 -6.40 -4.59
N ASN A 67 5.71 -6.81 -4.01
CA ASN A 67 6.66 -7.70 -4.68
C ASN A 67 6.06 -9.10 -4.91
N PHE A 68 5.29 -9.61 -3.94
CA PHE A 68 4.59 -10.88 -4.08
C PHE A 68 3.57 -10.87 -5.23
N PHE A 69 2.79 -9.81 -5.40
CA PHE A 69 1.86 -9.69 -6.52
C PHE A 69 2.58 -9.62 -7.87
N ASN A 70 3.78 -9.03 -7.92
CA ASN A 70 4.59 -9.10 -9.12
C ASN A 70 4.99 -10.54 -9.46
N TYR A 71 5.44 -11.31 -8.46
CA TYR A 71 5.75 -12.73 -8.63
C TYR A 71 4.51 -13.52 -9.12
N ILE A 72 3.35 -13.32 -8.49
CA ILE A 72 2.11 -13.99 -8.89
C ILE A 72 1.69 -13.61 -10.32
N ALA A 73 1.78 -12.33 -10.68
CA ALA A 73 1.46 -11.90 -12.03
C ALA A 73 2.37 -12.52 -13.09
N VAL A 74 3.68 -12.64 -12.82
CA VAL A 74 4.61 -13.36 -13.70
C VAL A 74 4.19 -14.81 -13.85
N LYS A 75 3.79 -15.49 -12.77
CA LYS A 75 3.32 -16.89 -12.83
C LYS A 75 2.04 -17.03 -13.65
N ILE A 76 1.06 -16.14 -13.46
CA ILE A 76 -0.20 -16.11 -14.23
C ILE A 76 0.09 -15.91 -15.71
N VAL A 77 0.88 -14.89 -16.06
CA VAL A 77 1.24 -14.59 -17.45
C VAL A 77 2.04 -15.73 -18.07
N SER A 78 2.99 -16.32 -17.34
CA SER A 78 3.75 -17.49 -17.81
C SER A 78 2.84 -18.65 -18.16
N ALA A 79 1.85 -18.96 -17.31
CA ALA A 79 0.89 -20.03 -17.58
C ALA A 79 0.01 -19.72 -18.81
N GLN A 80 -0.43 -18.47 -18.99
CA GLN A 80 -1.18 -18.05 -20.18
C GLN A 80 -0.34 -18.20 -21.46
N LEU A 81 0.94 -17.87 -21.41
CA LEU A 81 1.83 -17.92 -22.58
C LEU A 81 2.17 -19.35 -23.01
N GLN A 82 2.19 -20.33 -22.11
CA GLN A 82 2.53 -21.72 -22.45
C GLN A 82 1.66 -22.28 -23.59
N SER A 83 0.37 -21.94 -23.62
CA SER A 83 -0.55 -22.38 -24.69
C SER A 83 -0.74 -21.32 -25.78
N TYR A 84 -0.77 -20.04 -25.42
CA TYR A 84 -1.12 -18.97 -26.35
C TYR A 84 0.06 -18.52 -27.22
N ASN A 85 1.26 -18.42 -26.65
CA ASN A 85 2.47 -17.98 -27.34
C ASN A 85 3.72 -18.59 -26.69
N PRO A 86 4.10 -19.83 -27.11
CA PRO A 86 5.23 -20.56 -26.52
C PRO A 86 6.59 -19.88 -26.70
N GLU A 87 6.77 -19.07 -27.75
CA GLU A 87 8.02 -18.33 -27.95
C GLU A 87 8.19 -17.23 -26.89
N ALA A 88 7.14 -16.44 -26.66
CA ALA A 88 7.16 -15.42 -25.62
C ALA A 88 7.29 -16.02 -24.22
N TYR A 89 6.76 -17.23 -24.00
CA TYR A 89 7.01 -18.00 -22.78
C TYR A 89 8.50 -18.33 -22.62
N LYS A 90 9.15 -18.84 -23.68
CA LYS A 90 10.59 -19.17 -23.65
C LYS A 90 11.44 -17.93 -23.36
N GLU A 91 11.17 -16.81 -24.03
CA GLU A 91 11.84 -15.52 -23.79
C GLU A 91 11.68 -15.07 -22.32
N LEU A 92 10.47 -15.17 -21.76
CA LEU A 92 10.23 -14.85 -20.35
C LEU A 92 11.03 -15.74 -19.39
N MET A 93 11.09 -17.05 -19.66
CA MET A 93 11.84 -17.98 -18.82
C MET A 93 13.35 -17.74 -18.89
N GLU A 94 13.89 -17.42 -20.07
CA GLU A 94 15.29 -17.00 -20.24
C GLU A 94 15.59 -15.71 -19.47
N PHE A 95 14.68 -14.73 -19.52
CA PHE A 95 14.81 -13.50 -18.75
C PHE A 95 14.77 -13.74 -17.23
N LEU A 96 13.90 -14.64 -16.76
CA LEU A 96 13.80 -15.03 -15.35
C LEU A 96 15.07 -15.70 -14.81
N ASN A 97 15.84 -16.39 -15.66
CA ASN A 97 17.09 -17.01 -15.24
C ASN A 97 18.19 -15.98 -14.93
N THR A 98 18.08 -14.77 -15.50
CA THR A 98 19.09 -13.71 -15.36
C THR A 98 18.65 -12.58 -14.43
N HIS A 99 17.34 -12.44 -14.19
CA HIS A 99 16.75 -11.35 -13.42
C HIS A 99 15.94 -11.86 -12.22
N SER A 100 16.31 -11.40 -11.01
CA SER A 100 15.59 -11.73 -9.79
C SER A 100 14.21 -11.07 -9.71
N LEU A 101 13.23 -11.80 -9.16
CA LEU A 101 11.88 -11.30 -8.85
C LEU A 101 11.75 -10.66 -7.46
N ASN A 102 12.84 -10.57 -6.69
CA ASN A 102 12.79 -10.02 -5.32
C ASN A 102 12.35 -8.55 -5.30
N ASP A 103 12.74 -7.78 -6.31
CA ASP A 103 12.27 -6.42 -6.54
C ASP A 103 11.45 -6.39 -7.83
N GLY A 104 10.13 -6.39 -7.66
CA GLY A 104 9.20 -6.47 -8.79
C GLY A 104 9.26 -5.24 -9.71
N ASP A 105 9.57 -4.06 -9.16
CA ASP A 105 9.66 -2.84 -9.96
C ASP A 105 10.95 -2.79 -10.75
N LYS A 106 12.08 -3.18 -10.14
CA LYS A 106 13.35 -3.33 -10.85
C LYS A 106 13.24 -4.39 -11.95
N PHE A 107 12.59 -5.51 -11.68
CA PHE A 107 12.35 -6.55 -12.68
C PHE A 107 11.56 -6.02 -13.88
N CYS A 108 10.40 -5.40 -13.66
CA CYS A 108 9.58 -4.83 -14.74
C CYS A 108 10.33 -3.73 -15.50
N ALA A 109 11.07 -2.89 -14.78
CA ALA A 109 11.90 -1.85 -15.36
C ALA A 109 12.97 -2.42 -16.32
N SER A 110 13.68 -3.47 -15.91
CA SER A 110 14.65 -4.14 -16.78
C SER A 110 13.96 -4.78 -17.99
N LEU A 111 12.87 -5.52 -17.77
CA LEU A 111 12.12 -6.20 -18.83
C LEU A 111 11.62 -5.21 -19.90
N MET A 112 11.16 -4.02 -19.50
CA MET A 112 10.74 -2.98 -20.44
C MET A 112 11.84 -2.44 -21.35
N ARG A 113 13.11 -2.59 -20.97
CA ARG A 113 14.27 -2.05 -21.68
C ARG A 113 14.99 -3.09 -22.54
N GLU A 114 14.65 -4.37 -22.39
CA GLU A 114 15.30 -5.48 -23.10
C GLU A 114 14.98 -5.49 -24.61
N SER A 115 13.69 -5.43 -24.96
CA SER A 115 13.24 -5.32 -26.36
C SER A 115 11.80 -4.82 -26.46
N SER A 116 11.30 -4.54 -27.68
CA SER A 116 9.90 -4.19 -27.90
C SER A 116 8.92 -5.32 -27.49
N ARG A 117 9.29 -6.58 -27.73
CA ARG A 117 8.51 -7.77 -27.28
C ARG A 117 8.46 -7.84 -25.75
N HIS A 118 9.61 -7.70 -25.09
CA HIS A 118 9.70 -7.70 -23.63
C HIS A 118 8.96 -6.52 -23.00
N LYS A 119 8.96 -5.35 -23.64
CA LYS A 119 8.14 -4.20 -23.22
C LYS A 119 6.66 -4.53 -23.19
N SER A 120 6.11 -5.14 -24.25
CA SER A 120 4.71 -5.56 -24.28
C SER A 120 4.40 -6.58 -23.18
N LEU A 121 5.33 -7.50 -22.92
CA LEU A 121 5.21 -8.48 -21.85
C LEU A 121 5.21 -7.84 -20.45
N ALA A 122 6.10 -6.87 -20.22
CA ALA A 122 6.14 -6.13 -18.97
C ALA A 122 4.83 -5.35 -18.74
N LEU A 123 4.30 -4.70 -19.77
CA LEU A 123 2.99 -4.02 -19.68
C LEU A 123 1.87 -5.01 -19.31
N ARG A 124 1.88 -6.22 -19.88
CA ARG A 124 0.93 -7.27 -19.51
C ARG A 124 1.06 -7.68 -18.04
N ILE A 125 2.28 -7.83 -17.52
CA ILE A 125 2.52 -8.14 -16.11
C ILE A 125 2.02 -7.00 -15.21
N LEU A 126 2.24 -5.73 -15.59
CA LEU A 126 1.76 -4.57 -14.84
C LEU A 126 0.22 -4.53 -14.76
N GLU A 127 -0.45 -4.84 -15.87
CA GLU A 127 -1.91 -4.94 -15.93
C GLU A 127 -2.42 -6.07 -15.00
N VAL A 128 -1.86 -7.28 -15.17
CA VAL A 128 -2.28 -8.47 -14.40
C VAL A 128 -2.03 -8.28 -12.91
N ARG A 129 -0.89 -7.71 -12.48
CA ARG A 129 -0.63 -7.49 -11.04
C ARG A 129 -1.59 -6.47 -10.43
N SER A 130 -1.99 -5.45 -11.19
CA SER A 130 -3.01 -4.48 -10.73
C SER A 130 -4.38 -5.15 -10.64
N ALA A 131 -4.78 -5.92 -11.66
CA ALA A 131 -6.06 -6.61 -11.67
C ALA A 131 -6.18 -7.62 -10.52
N TYR A 132 -5.16 -8.47 -10.36
CA TYR A 132 -5.12 -9.48 -9.31
C TYR A 132 -5.22 -8.86 -7.92
N CYS A 133 -4.41 -7.83 -7.63
CA CYS A 133 -4.42 -7.15 -6.32
C CYS A 133 -5.78 -6.51 -5.98
N LYS A 134 -6.48 -5.95 -6.97
CA LYS A 134 -7.72 -5.17 -6.75
C LYS A 134 -8.99 -6.00 -6.83
N HIS A 135 -9.00 -7.07 -7.60
CA HIS A 135 -10.23 -7.78 -7.96
C HIS A 135 -10.22 -9.26 -7.55
N ASP A 136 -9.08 -9.93 -7.62
CA ASP A 136 -9.03 -11.39 -7.43
C ASP A 136 -8.45 -11.80 -6.06
N PHE A 137 -7.55 -10.99 -5.50
CA PHE A 137 -6.89 -11.31 -4.25
C PHE A 137 -7.85 -11.14 -3.06
N GLU A 138 -8.09 -12.25 -2.36
CA GLU A 138 -9.02 -12.31 -1.23
C GLU A 138 -8.42 -11.69 0.05
N TRP A 139 -8.48 -10.37 0.16
CA TRP A 139 -7.95 -9.62 1.31
C TRP A 139 -8.53 -10.05 2.66
N ASP A 140 -9.84 -10.31 2.72
CA ASP A 140 -10.50 -10.78 3.94
C ASP A 140 -10.02 -12.18 4.35
N ASN A 141 -9.79 -13.05 3.36
CA ASN A 141 -9.25 -14.37 3.61
C ASN A 141 -7.79 -14.31 4.09
N LEU A 142 -6.97 -13.43 3.50
CA LEU A 142 -5.61 -13.16 3.99
C LEU A 142 -5.63 -12.73 5.46
N LYS A 143 -6.51 -11.77 5.83
CA LYS A 143 -6.65 -11.30 7.21
C LYS A 143 -7.06 -12.44 8.14
N ARG A 144 -8.07 -13.22 7.75
CA ARG A 144 -8.56 -14.39 8.52
C ARG A 144 -7.45 -15.42 8.74
N LEU A 145 -6.70 -15.76 7.69
CA LEU A 145 -5.61 -16.73 7.74
C LEU A 145 -4.45 -16.22 8.60
N ALA A 146 -4.06 -14.95 8.46
CA ALA A 146 -2.99 -14.37 9.25
C ALA A 146 -3.29 -14.40 10.76
N SER A 147 -4.51 -14.04 11.16
CA SER A 147 -4.93 -14.15 12.57
C SER A 147 -4.98 -15.60 13.03
N LYS A 148 -5.60 -16.49 12.25
CA LYS A 148 -5.71 -17.92 12.57
C LYS A 148 -4.34 -18.57 12.78
N MET A 149 -3.37 -18.28 11.92
CA MET A 149 -2.02 -18.84 12.03
C MET A 149 -1.31 -18.42 13.32
N VAL A 150 -1.49 -17.18 13.77
CA VAL A 150 -0.93 -16.71 15.04
C VAL A 150 -1.56 -17.46 16.22
N ASP A 151 -2.89 -17.57 16.24
CA ASP A 151 -3.61 -18.24 17.33
C ASP A 151 -3.24 -19.74 17.43
N GLU A 152 -3.20 -20.43 16.29
CA GLU A 152 -2.82 -21.84 16.20
C GLU A 152 -1.35 -22.05 16.59
N SER A 153 -0.45 -21.19 16.11
CA SER A 153 0.98 -21.26 16.45
C SER A 153 1.19 -21.06 17.95
N ASN A 154 0.54 -20.06 18.55
CA ASN A 154 0.66 -19.80 19.99
C ASN A 154 0.13 -20.98 20.82
N THR A 155 -1.03 -21.54 20.43
CA THR A 155 -1.61 -22.71 21.10
C THR A 155 -0.69 -23.92 21.03
N LYS A 156 -0.12 -24.17 19.85
CA LYS A 156 0.82 -25.28 19.62
C LYS A 156 2.06 -25.14 20.49
N LEU A 157 2.71 -23.98 20.47
CA LEU A 157 3.92 -23.71 21.25
C LEU A 157 3.69 -23.90 22.76
N MET A 158 2.57 -23.40 23.28
CA MET A 158 2.22 -23.58 24.70
C MET A 158 1.97 -25.05 25.05
N ARG A 159 1.31 -25.81 24.18
CA ARG A 159 1.06 -27.24 24.37
C ARG A 159 2.37 -28.04 24.38
N GLU A 160 3.24 -27.78 23.41
CA GLU A 160 4.54 -28.44 23.29
C GLU A 160 5.39 -28.17 24.54
N TYR A 161 5.47 -26.91 24.97
CA TYR A 161 6.20 -26.55 26.19
C TYR A 161 5.71 -27.28 27.45
N VAL A 162 4.40 -27.38 27.66
CA VAL A 162 3.83 -28.09 28.82
C VAL A 162 4.15 -29.58 28.76
N LEU A 163 4.06 -30.21 27.59
CA LEU A 163 4.38 -31.63 27.41
C LEU A 163 5.85 -31.92 27.69
N GLU A 164 6.75 -31.04 27.26
CA GLU A 164 8.20 -31.19 27.44
C GLU A 164 8.64 -30.99 28.89
N THR A 165 7.96 -30.11 29.64
CA THR A 165 8.37 -29.71 31.00
C THR A 165 7.61 -30.43 32.10
N SER A 166 6.58 -31.22 31.76
CA SER A 166 5.86 -32.03 32.74
C SER A 166 6.73 -33.19 33.22
N PRO A 167 6.92 -33.38 34.53
CA PRO A 167 7.68 -34.50 35.05
C PRO A 167 7.02 -35.81 34.59
N ALA A 168 7.81 -36.72 34.01
CA ALA A 168 7.36 -38.08 33.76
C ALA A 168 6.85 -38.63 35.09
N THR A 169 5.57 -38.99 35.15
CA THR A 169 4.99 -39.63 36.32
C THR A 169 5.85 -40.83 36.64
N GLU A 170 6.62 -40.74 37.74
CA GLU A 170 7.41 -41.82 38.27
C GLU A 170 6.46 -43.00 38.44
N LYS A 171 6.74 -44.07 37.70
CA LYS A 171 6.02 -45.31 37.81
C LYS A 171 6.09 -45.73 39.28
N GLU A 172 4.95 -45.70 39.97
CA GLU A 172 4.76 -46.38 41.24
C GLU A 172 5.13 -47.86 41.05
N THR A 173 6.40 -48.20 41.30
CA THR A 173 6.79 -49.57 41.60
C THR A 173 6.31 -49.85 43.02
N GLY A 174 5.11 -50.43 43.10
CA GLY A 174 4.60 -51.04 44.31
C GLY A 174 5.62 -52.01 44.91
N LYS A 175 5.77 -51.92 46.23
CA LYS A 175 6.43 -52.91 47.07
C LYS A 175 5.53 -53.18 48.27
#